data_AF-A0A9E0HFP4-F1
#
_entry.id   AF-A0A9E0HFP4-F1
#
_cell.length_a   1.000
_cell.length_b   1.000
_cell.length_c   1.000
_cell.angle_alpha   90.00
_cell.angle_beta   90.00
_cell.angle_gamma   90.00
#
_symmetry.space_group_name_H-M   'P 1'
#
loop_
_entity.id
_entity.type
_entity.pdbx_description
1 polymer ?
#
loop_
_entity_poly.entity_id
_entity_poly.type
_entity_poly.pdbx_seq_one_letter_code
_entity_poly.pdbx_strand_id
1 'polypeptide(L)'
;MSDASGMRVVGTIRSIELYASMAKFQSVAPRQVARIVLEIEQATDGDGSEINVDNLAGVHFQGPPELVPRFAAGERVQIITTTPSGMQIASIRPAPLS
;
A
#
# COMPACT_ATOMS: atom_id res chain seq x y z
N MET A 1 -24.48 0.15 -4.69
CA MET A 1 -23.27 0.97 -4.93
C MET A 1 -22.52 1.03 -3.62
N SER A 2 -21.48 0.22 -3.48
CA SER A 2 -20.63 0.17 -2.29
C SER A 2 -19.29 -0.40 -2.72
N ASP A 3 -18.56 0.43 -3.46
CA ASP A 3 -17.26 0.13 -4.05
C ASP A 3 -16.14 0.28 -2.99
N ALA A 4 -16.36 -0.26 -1.79
CA ALA A 4 -15.44 -0.17 -0.67
C ALA A 4 -15.07 -1.59 -0.23
N SER A 5 -14.18 -2.24 -0.98
CA SER A 5 -13.72 -3.59 -0.63
C SER A 5 -12.29 -3.64 -0.09
N GLY A 6 -11.69 -2.51 0.26
CA GLY A 6 -10.32 -2.48 0.76
C GLY A 6 -10.14 -1.59 1.98
N MET A 7 -9.12 -1.93 2.77
CA MET A 7 -8.63 -1.12 3.86
C MET A 7 -8.13 0.22 3.31
N ARG A 8 -8.46 1.31 4.02
CA ARG A 8 -7.95 2.65 3.76
C ARG A 8 -6.90 2.97 4.81
N VAL A 9 -5.70 3.31 4.37
CA VAL A 9 -4.56 3.60 5.25
C VAL A 9 -4.04 4.97 4.91
N VAL A 10 -3.84 5.81 5.93
CA VAL A 10 -3.16 7.09 5.81
C VAL A 10 -1.87 7.01 6.59
N GLY A 11 -0.76 7.44 5.98
CA GLY A 11 0.53 7.43 6.63
C GLY A 11 1.62 8.08 5.80
N THR A 12 2.79 8.20 6.42
CA THR A 12 3.98 8.78 5.80
C THR A 12 4.87 7.67 5.24
N ILE A 13 5.31 7.79 3.98
CA ILE A 13 6.20 6.79 3.36
C ILE A 13 7.53 6.78 4.10
N ARG A 14 7.87 5.64 4.71
CA ARG A 14 9.21 5.39 5.28
C ARG A 14 10.18 4.87 4.23
N SER A 15 9.72 3.97 3.37
CA SER A 15 10.50 3.47 2.25
C SER A 15 9.62 3.10 1.07
N ILE A 16 10.17 3.24 -0.13
CA ILE A 16 9.59 2.79 -1.39
C ILE A 16 10.69 2.27 -2.30
N GLU A 17 10.55 1.03 -2.79
CA GLU A 17 11.57 0.37 -3.59
C GLU A 17 10.97 -0.59 -4.63
N LEU A 18 11.72 -0.83 -5.71
CA LEU A 18 11.40 -1.89 -6.67
C LEU A 18 11.82 -3.24 -6.10
N TYR A 19 10.86 -4.13 -5.90
CA TYR A 19 11.10 -5.48 -5.45
C TYR A 19 10.83 -6.46 -6.60
N ALA A 20 11.80 -7.31 -6.90
CA ALA A 20 11.63 -8.40 -7.86
C ALA A 20 10.87 -9.56 -7.18
N SER A 21 9.60 -9.74 -7.52
CA SER A 21 8.89 -10.97 -7.16
C SER A 21 9.40 -12.09 -8.07
N MET A 22 10.24 -12.97 -7.54
CA MET A 22 10.70 -14.17 -8.26
C MET A 22 9.49 -15.01 -8.68
N ALA A 23 9.45 -15.39 -9.96
CA ALA A 23 8.47 -16.35 -10.44
C ALA A 23 8.83 -17.75 -9.90
N LYS A 24 7.82 -18.52 -9.46
CA LYS A 24 7.99 -19.92 -9.04
C LYS A 24 8.40 -20.87 -10.19
N PHE A 25 8.37 -20.39 -11.43
CA PHE A 25 8.66 -21.16 -12.64
C PHE A 25 9.79 -20.48 -13.43
N GLN A 26 10.77 -21.28 -13.85
CA GLN A 26 12.01 -20.83 -14.50
C GLN A 26 11.82 -20.12 -15.86
N SER A 27 10.60 -20.12 -16.42
CA SER A 27 10.29 -19.56 -17.74
C SER A 27 9.55 -18.21 -17.72
N VAL A 28 9.26 -17.64 -16.55
CA VAL A 28 8.53 -16.36 -16.44
C VAL A 28 9.47 -15.27 -15.94
N ALA A 29 9.54 -14.16 -16.67
CA ALA A 29 10.32 -12.99 -16.26
C ALA A 29 9.87 -12.53 -14.85
N PRO A 30 10.80 -12.20 -13.93
CA PRO A 30 10.46 -11.72 -12.60
C PRO A 30 9.53 -10.50 -12.70
N ARG A 31 8.38 -10.56 -12.02
CA ARG A 31 7.48 -9.41 -11.98
C ARG A 31 8.02 -8.43 -10.96
N GLN A 32 8.38 -7.23 -11.41
CA GLN A 32 8.72 -6.13 -10.52
C GLN A 32 7.46 -5.53 -9.92
N VAL A 33 7.49 -5.26 -8.61
CA VAL A 33 6.43 -4.57 -7.88
C VAL A 33 7.06 -3.46 -7.05
N ALA A 34 6.33 -2.37 -6.86
CA ALA A 34 6.71 -1.37 -5.88
C ALA A 34 6.34 -1.89 -4.48
N ARG A 35 7.29 -1.89 -3.55
CA ARG A 35 7.07 -2.20 -2.14
C ARG A 35 7.15 -0.91 -1.33
N ILE A 36 6.11 -0.61 -0.56
CA ILE A 36 5.97 0.62 0.21
C ILE A 36 5.78 0.27 1.69
N VAL A 37 6.54 0.92 2.56
CA VAL A 37 6.35 0.89 4.02
C VAL A 37 5.87 2.24 4.46
N LEU A 38 4.78 2.25 5.23
CA LEU A 38 4.25 3.48 5.84
C LEU A 38 4.53 3.50 7.34
N GLU A 39 4.79 4.70 7.85
CA GLU A 39 4.43 5.07 9.21
C GLU A 39 2.93 5.38 9.22
N ILE A 40 2.14 4.43 9.73
CA ILE A 40 0.68 4.50 9.64
C ILE A 40 0.14 5.41 10.74
N GLU A 41 -0.65 6.40 10.33
CA GLU A 41 -1.32 7.34 11.24
C GLU A 41 -2.76 6.91 11.49
N GLN A 42 -3.43 6.41 10.44
CA GLN A 42 -4.85 6.02 10.48
C GLN A 42 -5.07 4.81 9.58
N ALA A 43 -5.92 3.88 10.02
CA ALA A 43 -6.38 2.77 9.21
C ALA A 43 -7.85 2.48 9.49
N THR A 44 -8.62 2.29 8.42
CA THR A 44 -10.02 1.86 8.50
C THR A 44 -10.27 0.69 7.56
N ASP A 45 -11.08 -0.27 7.97
CA ASP A 45 -11.50 -1.36 7.10
C ASP A 45 -12.51 -0.88 6.03
N GLY A 46 -12.89 -1.75 5.10
CA GLY A 46 -13.81 -1.45 4.00
C GLY A 46 -15.22 -1.05 4.46
N ASP A 47 -15.63 -1.46 5.66
CA ASP A 47 -16.88 -1.05 6.31
C ASP A 47 -16.76 0.29 7.08
N GLY A 48 -15.56 0.86 7.14
CA GLY A 48 -15.25 2.09 7.87
C GLY A 48 -14.85 1.90 9.33
N SER A 49 -14.81 0.67 9.84
CA SER A 49 -14.35 0.37 11.20
C SER A 49 -12.87 0.73 11.37
N GLU A 50 -12.51 1.38 12.47
CA GLU A 50 -11.11 1.69 12.77
C GLU A 50 -10.31 0.41 13.02
N ILE A 51 -9.13 0.36 12.42
CA ILE A 51 -8.15 -0.71 12.64
C ILE A 51 -7.06 -0.16 13.55
N ASN A 52 -6.72 -0.90 14.60
CA ASN A 52 -5.57 -0.54 15.43
C ASN A 52 -4.29 -0.57 14.58
N VAL A 53 -3.65 0.60 14.44
CA VAL A 53 -2.44 0.80 13.63
C VAL A 53 -1.25 -0.01 14.11
N ASP A 54 -1.19 -0.36 15.41
CA ASP A 54 -0.13 -1.22 15.96
C ASP A 54 -0.17 -2.63 15.35
N ASN A 55 -1.36 -3.11 14.95
CA ASN A 55 -1.52 -4.39 14.26
C ASN A 55 -1.01 -4.34 12.82
N LEU A 56 -0.71 -3.15 12.29
CA LEU A 56 -0.20 -2.92 10.94
C LEU A 56 1.28 -2.50 10.94
N ALA A 57 1.97 -2.57 12.07
CA ALA A 57 3.38 -2.26 12.14
C ALA A 57 4.23 -3.21 11.25
N GLY A 58 5.13 -2.65 10.43
CA GLY A 58 6.02 -3.43 9.56
C GLY A 58 5.33 -4.05 8.33
N VAL A 59 4.09 -3.67 8.07
CA VAL A 59 3.31 -4.11 6.93
C VAL A 59 3.83 -3.48 5.62
N HIS A 60 3.87 -4.28 4.54
CA HIS A 60 4.41 -3.87 3.25
C HIS A 60 3.33 -3.82 2.17
N PHE A 61 3.00 -2.63 1.71
CA PHE A 61 2.05 -2.44 0.61
C PHE A 61 2.74 -2.71 -0.72
N GLN A 62 2.03 -3.38 -1.62
CA GLN A 62 2.55 -3.76 -2.93
C GLN A 62 1.71 -3.15 -4.03
N GLY A 63 2.34 -2.41 -4.92
CA GLY A 63 1.70 -1.79 -6.07
C GLY A 63 2.49 -2.02 -7.35
N PRO A 64 2.04 -1.42 -8.46
CA PRO A 64 2.74 -1.54 -9.72
C PRO A 64 4.06 -0.72 -9.68
N PRO A 65 5.08 -1.12 -10.47
CA PRO A 65 6.44 -0.59 -10.36
C PRO A 65 6.55 0.92 -10.64
N GLU A 66 5.63 1.49 -11.41
CA GLU A 66 5.58 2.93 -11.71
C GLU A 66 5.31 3.81 -10.49
N LEU A 67 4.98 3.26 -9.32
CA LEU A 67 4.86 4.04 -8.10
C LEU A 67 6.22 4.56 -7.58
N VAL A 68 7.30 3.82 -7.81
CA VAL A 68 8.65 4.19 -7.31
C VAL A 68 9.15 5.54 -7.84
N PRO A 69 9.03 5.86 -9.14
CA PRO A 69 9.39 7.21 -9.62
C PRO A 69 8.35 8.29 -9.30
N ARG A 70 7.17 7.94 -8.78
CA ARG A 70 6.06 8.89 -8.55
C ARG A 70 5.92 9.32 -7.10
N PHE A 71 6.44 8.53 -6.17
CA PHE A 71 6.37 8.79 -4.75
C PHE A 71 7.74 8.62 -4.11
N ALA A 72 7.96 9.31 -3.00
CA ALA A 72 9.22 9.31 -2.27
C ALA A 72 8.99 9.15 -0.76
N ALA A 73 10.04 8.74 -0.06
CA ALA A 73 10.04 8.74 1.40
C ALA A 73 9.81 10.17 1.95
N GLY A 74 9.05 10.27 3.04
CA GLY A 74 8.62 11.52 3.66
C GLY A 74 7.29 12.06 3.11
N GLU A 75 6.77 11.52 2.00
CA GLU A 75 5.45 11.92 1.51
C GLU A 75 4.32 11.26 2.29
N ARG A 76 3.31 12.06 2.63
CA ARG A 76 2.09 11.59 3.28
C ARG A 76 1.06 11.16 2.25
N VAL A 77 0.64 9.92 2.30
CA VAL A 77 -0.22 9.29 1.29
C VAL A 77 -1.44 8.62 1.92
N GLN A 78 -2.50 8.52 1.12
CA GLN A 78 -3.62 7.64 1.38
C GLN A 78 -3.54 6.45 0.41
N ILE A 79 -3.51 5.24 0.96
CA ILE A 79 -3.60 3.97 0.24
C ILE A 79 -5.00 3.39 0.41
N ILE A 80 -5.55 2.84 -0.67
CA ILE A 80 -6.71 1.94 -0.62
C ILE A 80 -6.24 0.58 -1.15
N THR A 81 -6.43 -0.47 -0.36
CA THR A 81 -6.06 -1.83 -0.75
C THR A 81 -7.13 -2.48 -1.63
N THR A 82 -6.82 -3.61 -2.26
CA THR A 82 -7.78 -4.36 -3.09
C THR A 82 -8.73 -5.22 -2.26
N THR A 83 -8.31 -5.67 -1.07
CA THR A 83 -9.12 -6.45 -0.14
C THR A 83 -8.92 -5.97 1.31
N PRO A 84 -9.86 -6.25 2.24
CA PRO A 84 -9.79 -5.81 3.64
C PRO A 84 -8.47 -6.19 4.35
N SER A 85 -8.00 -7.41 4.11
CA SER A 85 -6.74 -7.95 4.64
C SER A 85 -5.59 -7.90 3.64
N GLY A 86 -5.82 -7.35 2.45
CA GLY A 86 -4.90 -7.42 1.32
C GLY A 86 -3.84 -6.35 1.39
N MET A 87 -2.61 -6.74 1.03
CA MET A 87 -1.49 -5.81 0.92
C MET A 87 -1.33 -5.17 -0.45
N GLN A 88 -2.18 -5.53 -1.41
CA GLN A 88 -2.12 -4.98 -2.75
C GLN A 88 -2.81 -3.63 -2.82
N ILE A 89 -2.11 -2.65 -3.38
CA ILE A 89 -2.59 -1.29 -3.59
C ILE A 89 -3.57 -1.30 -4.77
N ALA A 90 -4.82 -0.94 -4.50
CA ALA A 90 -5.80 -0.61 -5.54
C ALA A 90 -5.61 0.85 -5.99
N SER A 91 -5.35 1.76 -5.05
CA SER A 91 -5.02 3.15 -5.36
C SER A 91 -4.12 3.78 -4.29
N ILE A 92 -3.32 4.75 -4.72
CA ILE A 92 -2.48 5.58 -3.86
C ILE A 92 -2.53 7.01 -4.36
N ARG A 93 -2.63 7.96 -3.44
CA ARG A 93 -2.66 9.40 -3.73
C ARG A 93 -2.06 10.18 -2.56
N PRO A 94 -1.57 11.42 -2.75
CA PRO A 94 -1.26 12.31 -1.65
C PRO A 94 -2.44 12.42 -0.69
N ALA A 95 -2.18 12.33 0.61
CA ALA A 95 -3.23 12.51 1.60
C ALA A 95 -3.66 13.98 1.62
N PRO A 96 -4.96 14.29 1.76
CA PRO A 96 -5.40 15.68 1.89
C PRO A 96 -4.72 16.35 3.08
N LEU A 97 -4.30 17.60 2.88
CA LEU A 97 -3.88 18.48 3.97
C LEU A 97 -5.12 18.76 4.82
N SER A 98 -5.06 18.37 6.09
CA SER A 98 -6.13 18.57 7.06
C SER A 98 -6.35 20.05 7.38
#